data_AF-A0AAW9LVW2-F1
#
_entry.id   AF-A0AAW9LVW2-F1
#
_cell.length_a   1.000
_cell.length_b   1.000
_cell.length_c   1.000
_cell.angle_alpha   90.00
_cell.angle_beta   90.00
_cell.angle_gamma   90.00
#
_symmetry.space_group_name_H-M   'P 1'
#
loop_
_entity.id
_entity.type
_entity.pdbx_description
1 polymer ?
#
loop_
_entity_poly.entity_id
_entity_poly.type
_entity_poly.pdbx_seq_one_letter_code
_entity_poly.pdbx_strand_id
1 'polypeptide(L)'
;MLEFFKEIYASVKSNSSEIVKNYYIGAFIFSWLTINWKFGLTILFSESKIEERIDKAGFYLTTDKCLTLPFIVSVSICLLLPIINMIIAYAQRNPNKYLRGG
;
A
#
# COMPACT_ATOMS: atom_id res chain seq x y z
N MET A 1 11.68 -0.93 -24.96
CA MET A 1 11.85 -0.99 -23.49
C MET A 1 11.42 0.30 -22.81
N LEU A 2 12.01 1.45 -23.14
CA LEU A 2 11.67 2.73 -22.51
C LEU A 2 10.20 3.16 -22.74
N GLU A 3 9.69 2.97 -23.95
CA GLU A 3 8.27 3.23 -24.28
C GLU A 3 7.32 2.28 -23.54
N PHE A 4 7.66 0.98 -23.41
CA PHE A 4 6.91 0.02 -22.60
C PHE A 4 6.83 0.44 -21.12
N PHE A 5 7.95 0.89 -20.53
CA PHE A 5 7.93 1.41 -19.15
C PHE A 5 7.16 2.72 -19.01
N LYS A 6 7.19 3.60 -20.02
CA LYS A 6 6.35 4.81 -20.05
C LYS A 6 4.86 4.46 -20.10
N GLU A 7 4.47 3.50 -20.94
CA GLU A 7 3.09 3.04 -21.06
C GLU A 7 2.59 2.41 -19.77
N ILE A 8 3.39 1.54 -19.15
CA ILE A 8 3.09 0.99 -17.81
C ILE A 8 3.00 2.10 -16.77
N TYR A 9 3.93 3.05 -16.76
CA TYR A 9 3.88 4.16 -15.81
C TYR A 9 2.63 5.03 -16.00
N ALA A 10 2.27 5.35 -17.24
CA ALA A 10 1.09 6.16 -17.54
C ALA A 10 -0.21 5.46 -17.12
N SER A 11 -0.32 4.16 -17.40
CA SER A 11 -1.48 3.35 -17.02
C SER A 11 -1.57 3.12 -15.51
N VAL A 12 -0.45 2.82 -14.85
CA VAL A 12 -0.37 2.74 -13.38
C VAL A 12 -0.72 4.08 -12.75
N LYS A 13 -0.22 5.21 -13.27
CA LYS A 13 -0.50 6.55 -12.73
C LYS A 13 -1.97 6.91 -12.84
N SER A 14 -2.59 6.66 -13.99
CA SER A 14 -4.03 6.91 -14.19
C SER A 14 -4.87 6.09 -13.21
N ASN A 15 -4.60 4.78 -13.12
CA ASN A 15 -5.35 3.86 -12.27
C ASN A 15 -5.09 4.10 -10.78
N SER A 16 -3.84 4.40 -10.40
CA SER A 16 -3.48 4.75 -9.03
C SER A 16 -4.14 6.04 -8.58
N SER A 17 -4.33 7.03 -9.47
CA SER A 17 -5.06 8.26 -9.13
C SER A 17 -6.51 7.97 -8.72
N GLU A 18 -7.17 7.02 -9.39
CA GLU A 18 -8.53 6.60 -9.04
C GLU A 18 -8.55 5.76 -7.74
N ILE A 19 -7.58 4.89 -7.56
CA ILE A 19 -7.45 4.06 -6.34
C ILE A 19 -7.10 4.92 -5.12
N VAL A 20 -6.22 5.92 -5.26
CA VAL A 20 -5.82 6.84 -4.18
C VAL A 20 -6.99 7.73 -3.74
N LYS A 21 -7.95 8.03 -4.63
CA LYS A 21 -9.21 8.70 -4.23
C LYS A 21 -10.01 7.85 -3.25
N ASN A 22 -9.95 6.52 -3.37
CA ASN A 22 -10.53 5.62 -2.39
C ASN A 22 -9.49 5.22 -1.35
N TYR A 23 -9.39 6.06 -0.32
CA TYR A 23 -8.47 5.89 0.81
C TYR A 23 -8.45 4.46 1.40
N TYR A 24 -9.61 3.79 1.50
CA TYR A 24 -9.72 2.44 2.04
C TYR A 24 -9.10 1.39 1.12
N ILE A 25 -9.36 1.47 -0.19
CA ILE A 25 -8.78 0.55 -1.18
C ILE A 25 -7.26 0.73 -1.21
N GLY A 26 -6.79 1.99 -1.20
CA GLY A 26 -5.36 2.29 -1.14
C GLY A 26 -4.68 1.70 0.10
N ALA A 27 -5.29 1.87 1.29
CA ALA A 27 -4.76 1.31 2.54
C ALA A 27 -4.71 -0.23 2.51
N PHE A 28 -5.72 -0.89 1.93
CA PHE A 28 -5.75 -2.34 1.80
C PHE A 28 -4.67 -2.86 0.85
N ILE A 29 -4.57 -2.29 -0.36
CA ILE A 29 -3.55 -2.68 -1.34
C ILE A 29 -2.15 -2.48 -0.75
N PHE A 30 -1.89 -1.35 -0.10
CA PHE A 30 -0.62 -1.07 0.54
C PHE A 30 -0.30 -2.11 1.63
N SER A 31 -1.25 -2.39 2.52
CA SER A 31 -1.10 -3.40 3.57
C SER A 31 -0.82 -4.78 2.99
N TRP A 32 -1.54 -5.16 1.94
CA TRP A 32 -1.38 -6.46 1.28
C TRP A 32 0.01 -6.59 0.66
N LEU A 33 0.48 -5.57 -0.07
CA LEU A 33 1.81 -5.57 -0.68
C LEU A 33 2.92 -5.63 0.37
N THR A 34 2.78 -4.90 1.49
CA THR A 34 3.77 -4.92 2.58
C THR A 34 3.84 -6.28 3.26
N ILE A 35 2.70 -6.92 3.53
CA ILE A 35 2.66 -8.22 4.22
C ILE A 35 3.07 -9.37 3.29
N ASN A 36 2.59 -9.35 2.04
CA ASN A 36 2.80 -10.42 1.06
C ASN A 36 3.98 -10.15 0.12
N TRP A 37 4.91 -9.26 0.47
CA TRP A 37 6.06 -8.92 -0.37
C TRP A 37 6.88 -10.14 -0.83
N LYS A 38 6.99 -11.18 0.02
CA LYS A 38 7.68 -12.44 -0.31
C LYS A 38 7.02 -13.20 -1.46
N PHE A 39 5.70 -13.15 -1.58
CA PHE A 39 4.97 -13.73 -2.71
C PHE A 39 5.39 -13.04 -4.01
N GLY A 40 5.36 -11.70 -4.03
CA GLY A 40 5.77 -10.92 -5.20
C GLY A 40 7.21 -11.19 -5.61
N LEU A 41 8.15 -11.22 -4.65
CA LEU A 41 9.56 -11.52 -4.93
C LEU A 41 9.78 -12.95 -5.43
N THR A 42 9.06 -13.92 -4.87
CA THR A 42 9.16 -15.33 -5.30
C THR A 42 8.67 -15.49 -6.74
N ILE A 43 7.57 -14.81 -7.10
CA ILE A 43 7.04 -14.84 -8.47
C ILE A 43 7.92 -14.06 -9.44
N LEU A 44 8.58 -12.97 -9.05
CA LEU A 44 9.34 -12.16 -10.01
C LEU A 44 10.80 -12.57 -10.15
N PHE A 45 11.45 -12.99 -9.07
CA PHE A 45 12.91 -13.11 -9.00
C PHE A 45 13.43 -14.49 -8.59
N SER A 46 12.55 -15.47 -8.30
CA SER A 46 13.04 -16.79 -7.92
C SER A 46 13.66 -17.52 -9.11
N GLU A 47 14.87 -18.05 -8.91
CA GLU A 47 15.58 -18.92 -9.86
C GLU A 47 15.05 -20.36 -9.89
N SER A 48 14.07 -20.70 -9.04
CA SER A 48 13.49 -22.05 -9.03
C SER A 48 12.63 -22.34 -10.27
N LYS A 49 12.41 -23.64 -10.55
CA LYS A 49 11.56 -24.06 -11.67
C LYS A 49 10.13 -23.51 -11.49
N ILE A 50 9.42 -23.34 -12.59
CA ILE A 50 8.07 -22.75 -12.60
C ILE A 50 7.12 -23.47 -11.63
N GLU A 51 7.12 -24.80 -11.63
CA GLU A 51 6.31 -25.63 -10.73
C GLU A 51 6.61 -25.34 -9.26
N GLU A 52 7.89 -25.33 -8.90
CA GLU A 52 8.35 -25.06 -7.54
C GLU A 52 8.04 -23.63 -7.08
N ARG A 53 8.05 -22.67 -8.01
CA ARG A 53 7.63 -21.28 -7.75
C ARG A 53 6.14 -21.17 -7.49
N ILE A 54 5.33 -21.93 -8.21
CA ILE A 54 3.87 -21.97 -8.00
C ILE A 54 3.55 -22.56 -6.63
N ASP A 55 4.21 -23.65 -6.24
CA ASP A 55 4.01 -24.25 -4.91
C ASP A 55 4.43 -23.30 -3.78
N LYS A 56 5.60 -22.65 -3.92
CA LYS A 56 6.06 -21.64 -2.97
C LYS A 56 5.12 -20.42 -2.92
N ALA A 57 4.56 -20.02 -4.05
CA ALA A 57 3.58 -18.94 -4.12
C ALA A 57 2.26 -19.34 -3.44
N GLY A 58 1.79 -20.57 -3.65
CA GLY A 58 0.60 -21.12 -3.01
C GLY A 58 0.67 -21.12 -1.49
N PHE A 59 1.87 -21.37 -0.93
CA PHE A 59 2.09 -21.27 0.51
C PHE A 59 1.78 -19.88 1.07
N TYR A 60 2.20 -18.81 0.37
CA TYR A 60 1.92 -17.43 0.80
C TYR A 60 0.44 -17.03 0.65
N LEU A 61 -0.32 -17.75 -0.18
CA LEU A 61 -1.74 -17.49 -0.41
C LEU A 61 -2.66 -18.16 0.62
N THR A 62 -2.12 -18.78 1.68
CA THR A 62 -2.95 -19.28 2.78
C THR A 62 -3.83 -18.17 3.35
N THR A 63 -5.14 -18.41 3.35
CA THR A 63 -6.21 -17.40 3.51
C THR A 63 -6.03 -16.50 4.73
N ASP A 64 -5.60 -17.05 5.87
CA ASP A 64 -5.46 -16.30 7.13
C ASP A 64 -4.38 -15.22 7.08
N LYS A 65 -3.26 -15.47 6.39
CA LYS A 65 -2.17 -14.49 6.27
C LYS A 65 -2.33 -13.60 5.05
N CYS A 66 -2.92 -14.14 3.99
CA CYS A 66 -3.05 -13.47 2.71
C CYS A 66 -4.07 -12.32 2.74
N LEU A 67 -5.22 -12.48 3.41
CA LEU A 67 -6.30 -11.50 3.36
C LEU A 67 -6.64 -10.90 4.73
N THR A 68 -6.73 -11.72 5.79
CA THR A 68 -7.19 -11.27 7.10
C THR A 68 -6.22 -10.26 7.73
N LEU A 69 -4.91 -10.54 7.69
CA LEU A 69 -3.92 -9.63 8.28
C LEU A 69 -3.83 -8.30 7.51
N PRO A 70 -3.76 -8.26 6.16
CA PRO A 70 -3.87 -7.01 5.41
C PRO A 70 -5.15 -6.24 5.68
N PHE A 71 -6.28 -6.93 5.85
CA PHE A 71 -7.54 -6.28 6.21
C PHE A 71 -7.46 -5.58 7.56
N ILE A 72 -6.98 -6.26 8.60
CA ILE A 72 -6.83 -5.67 9.95
C ILE A 72 -5.87 -4.47 9.92
N VAL A 73 -4.74 -4.59 9.23
CA VAL A 73 -3.76 -3.49 9.11
C VAL A 73 -4.36 -2.32 8.32
N SER A 74 -5.12 -2.58 7.26
CA SER A 74 -5.76 -1.53 6.47
C SER A 74 -6.78 -0.73 7.28
N VAL A 75 -7.62 -1.42 8.07
CA VAL A 75 -8.57 -0.78 8.99
C VAL A 75 -7.81 0.06 10.02
N SER A 76 -6.70 -0.47 10.56
CA SER A 76 -5.86 0.24 11.51
C SER A 76 -5.26 1.52 10.92
N ILE A 77 -4.72 1.45 9.70
CA ILE A 77 -4.22 2.63 8.97
C ILE A 77 -5.36 3.65 8.79
N CYS A 78 -6.53 3.19 8.37
CA CYS A 78 -7.68 4.05 8.13
C CYS A 78 -8.16 4.81 9.37
N LEU A 79 -7.99 4.23 10.56
CA LEU A 79 -8.33 4.87 11.84
C LEU A 79 -7.18 5.74 12.37
N LEU A 80 -5.93 5.29 12.23
CA LEU A 80 -4.77 5.99 12.79
C LEU A 80 -4.42 7.26 12.02
N LEU A 81 -4.51 7.25 10.68
CA LEU A 81 -4.13 8.40 9.87
C LEU A 81 -4.94 9.68 10.20
N PRO A 82 -6.27 9.67 10.34
CA PRO A 82 -7.01 10.86 10.75
C PRO A 82 -6.64 11.33 12.17
N ILE A 83 -6.36 10.40 13.09
CA ILE A 83 -5.91 10.75 14.45
C ILE A 83 -4.54 11.43 14.40
N ILE A 84 -3.59 10.89 13.64
CA ILE A 84 -2.26 11.47 13.44
C ILE A 84 -2.40 12.85 12.81
N ASN A 85 -3.21 13.00 11.76
CA ASN A 85 -3.46 14.27 11.11
C ASN A 85 -4.06 15.30 12.08
N MET A 86 -4.97 14.89 12.97
CA MET A 86 -5.53 15.74 14.01
C MET A 86 -4.47 16.20 15.02
N ILE A 87 -3.60 15.30 15.48
CA ILE A 87 -2.50 15.62 16.39
C ILE A 87 -1.52 16.61 15.74
N ILE A 88 -1.15 16.36 14.49
CA ILE A 88 -0.26 17.25 13.71
C ILE A 88 -0.91 18.62 13.55
N ALA A 89 -2.18 18.68 13.14
CA ALA A 89 -2.91 19.93 12.98
C ALA A 89 -3.02 20.70 14.30
N TYR A 90 -3.22 20.00 15.43
CA TYR A 90 -3.23 20.62 16.75
C TYR A 90 -1.86 21.19 17.14
N ALA A 91 -0.78 20.43 16.91
CA ALA A 91 0.59 20.89 17.16
C ALA A 91 0.95 22.12 16.30
N GLN A 92 0.52 22.13 15.04
CA GLN A 92 0.73 23.24 14.10
C GLN A 92 -0.19 24.46 14.37
N ARG A 93 -1.28 24.30 15.13
CA ARG A 93 -2.19 25.40 15.48
C ARG A 93 -1.51 26.48 16.31
N ASN A 94 -0.57 26.11 17.18
CA ASN A 94 0.17 27.06 18.01
C ASN A 94 1.07 27.99 17.19
N PRO A 95 1.98 27.51 16.32
CA PRO A 95 2.80 28.40 15.49
C PRO A 95 1.99 29.22 14.47
N ASN A 96 0.90 28.67 13.92
CA ASN A 96 0.14 29.36 12.86
C ASN A 96 -0.72 30.53 13.37
N LYS A 97 -1.04 30.57 14.68
CA LYS A 97 -1.72 31.72 15.31
C LYS A 97 -0.83 32.96 15.38
N TYR A 98 0.47 32.80 15.55
CA TYR A 98 1.43 33.91 15.63
C TYR A 98 1.79 34.49 14.25
N LEU A 99 1.65 33.70 13.17
CA LEU A 99 1.92 34.15 11.79
C LEU A 99 0.76 34.91 11.13
N ARG A 100 -0.48 34.75 11.62
CA ARG A 100 -1.68 35.40 11.07
C ARG A 100 -2.22 36.56 11.93
N GLY A 101 -1.61 36.81 13.09
CA GLY A 101 -1.98 37.87 14.03
C GLY A 101 -1.04 39.09 14.02
N GLY A 102 -0.21 39.24 12.98
CA GLY A 102 0.66 40.40 12.75
C GLY A 102 0.25 41.14 11.49
#